data_AF-A0A662PQ42-F1
#
_entry.id   AF-A0A662PQ42-F1
#
_cell.length_a   1.000
_cell.length_b   1.000
_cell.length_c   1.000
_cell.angle_alpha   90.00
_cell.angle_beta   90.00
_cell.angle_gamma   90.00
#
_symmetry.space_group_name_H-M   'P 1'
#
loop_
_entity.id
_entity.type
_entity.pdbx_description
1 polymer ?
#
loop_
_entity_poly.entity_id
_entity_poly.type
_entity_poly.pdbx_seq_one_letter_code
_entity_poly.pdbx_strand_id
1 'polypeptide(L)'
;ITKTTTETKEVTKTVTSTATAQGGYRCLIATAAFGSELAPQVQALREFRDGFVMKTFAGRNFMTAFNAFYYSWSPYVAGAERQNPALRSIVRASIYPLLSILELSRQAAEPFSETPELAALISGLTASPLIGLIYLAPPILAVWIILRLKGRRVALRLEHPATALALGLILFAVAEAFKSPILMMISSSMIVLSSMALAAIAPTRILRAKR
;
A
#
# COMPACT_ATOMS: atom_id res chain seq x y z
N ILE A 1 33.79 -59.39 -25.66
CA ILE A 1 32.75 -59.02 -24.66
C ILE A 1 33.43 -58.10 -23.65
N THR A 2 33.32 -56.79 -23.86
CA THR A 2 33.97 -55.77 -23.03
C THR A 2 32.87 -54.92 -22.42
N LYS A 3 32.66 -55.06 -21.10
CA LYS A 3 31.65 -54.31 -20.34
C LYS A 3 32.21 -52.92 -20.03
N THR A 4 31.58 -51.88 -20.57
CA THR A 4 31.82 -50.49 -20.19
C THR A 4 30.73 -50.06 -19.21
N THR A 5 31.11 -49.81 -17.96
CA THR A 5 30.25 -49.26 -16.92
C THR A 5 30.30 -47.74 -17.01
N THR A 6 29.16 -47.11 -17.33
CA THR A 6 29.01 -45.66 -17.35
C THR A 6 28.51 -45.19 -15.98
N GLU A 7 29.38 -44.55 -15.19
CA GLU A 7 28.98 -43.80 -14.00
C GLU A 7 28.32 -42.47 -14.42
N THR A 8 27.01 -42.36 -14.21
CA THR A 8 26.28 -41.10 -14.35
C THR A 8 26.51 -40.26 -13.09
N LYS A 9 27.43 -39.30 -13.17
CA LYS A 9 27.64 -38.30 -12.13
C LYS A 9 26.52 -37.26 -12.22
N GLU A 10 25.54 -37.38 -11.34
CA GLU A 10 24.41 -36.46 -11.18
C GLU A 10 24.94 -35.10 -10.69
N VAL A 11 25.11 -34.15 -11.62
CA VAL A 11 25.44 -32.76 -11.27
C VAL A 11 24.15 -32.09 -10.84
N THR A 12 23.87 -32.16 -9.54
CA THR A 12 22.90 -31.32 -8.85
C THR A 12 23.32 -29.86 -9.04
N LYS A 13 22.81 -29.20 -10.08
CA LYS A 13 22.82 -27.75 -10.19
C LYS A 13 21.89 -27.20 -9.12
N THR A 14 22.43 -27.02 -7.92
CA THR A 14 21.88 -26.11 -6.92
C THR A 14 21.84 -24.73 -7.57
N VAL A 15 20.68 -24.33 -8.09
CA VAL A 15 20.42 -22.95 -8.47
C VAL A 15 20.31 -22.18 -7.15
N THR A 16 21.46 -21.86 -6.58
CA THR A 16 21.57 -20.74 -5.65
C THR A 16 21.19 -19.53 -6.45
N SER A 17 19.93 -19.12 -6.32
CA SER A 17 19.45 -17.83 -6.80
C SER A 17 20.15 -16.77 -5.95
N THR A 18 21.39 -16.47 -6.33
CA THR A 18 22.08 -15.26 -5.96
C THR A 18 21.22 -14.15 -6.53
N ALA A 19 20.37 -13.56 -5.69
CA ALA A 19 19.65 -12.34 -6.02
C ALA A 19 20.70 -11.25 -6.24
N THR A 20 21.23 -11.17 -7.45
CA THR A 20 21.97 -10.02 -7.92
C THR A 20 21.09 -8.81 -7.71
N ALA A 21 21.58 -7.88 -6.91
CA ALA A 21 21.06 -6.54 -6.75
C ALA A 21 21.07 -5.82 -8.11
N GLN A 22 20.05 -6.08 -8.91
CA GLN A 22 19.68 -5.29 -10.07
C GLN A 22 18.36 -4.57 -9.74
N GLY A 23 18.50 -3.54 -8.89
CA GLY A 23 17.96 -2.20 -9.13
C GLY A 23 16.45 -1.94 -9.12
N GLY A 24 15.62 -2.80 -8.53
CA GLY A 24 14.16 -2.55 -8.44
C GLY A 24 13.59 -2.73 -7.04
N TYR A 25 12.72 -1.81 -6.61
CA TYR A 25 11.88 -1.99 -5.43
C TYR A 25 10.96 -3.22 -5.63
N ARG A 26 10.96 -4.18 -4.69
CA ARG A 26 10.19 -5.43 -4.73
C ARG A 26 8.97 -5.41 -3.81
N CYS A 27 7.87 -6.03 -4.22
CA CYS A 27 6.68 -6.20 -3.36
C CYS A 27 6.84 -7.40 -2.41
N LEU A 28 7.75 -7.30 -1.43
CA LEU A 28 8.21 -8.43 -0.60
C LEU A 28 7.08 -9.25 0.05
N ILE A 29 6.10 -8.56 0.65
CA ILE A 29 4.93 -9.17 1.31
C ILE A 29 4.07 -9.91 0.27
N ALA A 30 3.70 -9.24 -0.83
CA ALA A 30 2.88 -9.86 -1.86
C ALA A 30 3.60 -11.07 -2.50
N THR A 31 4.91 -10.97 -2.73
CA THR A 31 5.71 -12.08 -3.23
C THR A 31 5.77 -13.25 -2.27
N ALA A 32 5.90 -13.02 -0.96
CA ALA A 32 5.82 -14.08 0.03
C ALA A 32 4.42 -14.73 0.06
N ALA A 33 3.38 -13.91 -0.03
CA ALA A 33 1.98 -14.34 -0.07
C ALA A 33 1.67 -15.24 -1.29
N PHE A 34 2.07 -14.82 -2.49
CA PHE A 34 1.74 -15.51 -3.74
C PHE A 34 2.84 -16.47 -4.23
N GLY A 35 4.02 -16.44 -3.62
CA GLY A 35 5.13 -17.37 -3.87
C GLY A 35 5.99 -17.04 -5.09
N SER A 36 5.65 -16.02 -5.88
CA SER A 36 6.42 -15.59 -7.04
C SER A 36 6.27 -14.10 -7.29
N GLU A 37 7.37 -13.44 -7.66
CA GLU A 37 7.35 -12.05 -8.14
C GLU A 37 6.57 -11.92 -9.45
N LEU A 38 6.43 -13.02 -10.22
CA LEU A 38 5.70 -13.09 -11.48
C LEU A 38 4.22 -13.48 -11.30
N ALA A 39 3.76 -13.65 -10.06
CA ALA A 39 2.35 -13.92 -9.82
C ALA A 39 1.49 -12.75 -10.34
N PRO A 40 0.35 -13.00 -11.01
CA PRO A 40 -0.49 -11.95 -11.60
C PRO A 40 -0.87 -10.84 -10.62
N GLN A 41 -1.13 -11.20 -9.36
CA GLN A 41 -1.47 -10.26 -8.29
C GLN A 41 -0.31 -9.32 -7.95
N VAL A 42 0.92 -9.85 -7.95
CA VAL A 42 2.13 -9.05 -7.71
C VAL A 42 2.40 -8.16 -8.91
N GLN A 43 2.19 -8.65 -10.13
CA GLN A 43 2.34 -7.87 -11.35
C GLN A 43 1.33 -6.72 -11.41
N ALA A 44 0.06 -6.93 -11.05
CA ALA A 44 -0.94 -5.87 -10.99
C ALA A 44 -0.52 -4.73 -10.03
N LEU A 45 0.03 -5.05 -8.85
CA LEU A 45 0.57 -4.04 -7.93
C LEU A 45 1.75 -3.28 -8.55
N ARG A 46 2.63 -3.98 -9.26
CA ARG A 46 3.79 -3.38 -9.93
C ARG A 46 3.40 -2.53 -11.13
N GLU A 47 2.42 -2.94 -11.91
CA GLU A 47 1.90 -2.17 -13.04
C GLU A 47 1.26 -0.87 -12.56
N PHE A 48 0.47 -0.91 -11.48
CA PHE A 48 -0.05 0.30 -10.86
C PHE A 48 1.08 1.21 -10.37
N ARG A 49 2.07 0.65 -9.66
CA ARG A 49 3.21 1.43 -9.15
C ARG A 49 4.08 2.01 -10.26
N ASP A 50 4.63 1.17 -11.13
CA ASP A 50 5.66 1.53 -12.10
C ASP A 50 5.06 2.14 -13.38
N GLY A 51 3.90 1.63 -13.79
CA GLY A 51 3.20 2.06 -15.01
C GLY A 51 2.38 3.32 -14.84
N PHE A 52 1.91 3.61 -13.62
CA PHE A 52 1.06 4.76 -13.35
C PHE A 52 1.69 5.72 -12.31
N VAL A 53 1.86 5.29 -11.05
CA VAL A 53 2.31 6.19 -9.97
C VAL A 53 3.71 6.77 -10.22
N MET A 54 4.69 5.94 -10.58
CA MET A 54 6.09 6.37 -10.77
C MET A 54 6.29 7.26 -12.01
N LYS A 55 5.28 7.39 -12.87
CA LYS A 55 5.33 8.29 -14.03
C LYS A 55 5.19 9.76 -13.64
N THR A 56 4.67 10.05 -12.44
CA THR A 56 4.39 11.42 -11.98
C THR A 56 5.42 11.88 -10.94
N PHE A 57 5.66 13.18 -10.87
CA PHE A 57 6.55 13.78 -9.87
C PHE A 57 6.02 13.55 -8.45
N ALA A 58 4.72 13.76 -8.23
CA ALA A 58 4.03 13.47 -6.98
C ALA A 58 4.20 12.00 -6.58
N GLY A 59 3.93 11.09 -7.51
CA GLY A 59 4.01 9.66 -7.25
C GLY A 59 5.42 9.17 -6.95
N ARG A 60 6.45 9.64 -7.66
CA ARG A 60 7.85 9.29 -7.34
C ARG A 60 8.28 9.73 -5.95
N ASN A 61 7.91 10.94 -5.56
CA ASN A 61 8.22 11.48 -4.24
C ASN A 61 7.44 10.74 -3.14
N PHE A 62 6.13 10.52 -3.33
CA PHE A 62 5.35 9.68 -2.43
C PHE A 62 5.98 8.29 -2.27
N MET A 63 6.33 7.63 -3.38
CA MET A 63 6.94 6.31 -3.36
C MET A 63 8.29 6.28 -2.65
N THR A 64 9.04 7.39 -2.63
CA THR A 64 10.28 7.49 -1.85
C THR A 64 9.99 7.40 -0.35
N ALA A 65 9.03 8.19 0.15
CA ALA A 65 8.61 8.14 1.55
C ALA A 65 7.96 6.78 1.90
N PHE A 66 7.07 6.29 1.04
CA PHE A 66 6.41 5.00 1.21
C PHE A 66 7.41 3.84 1.25
N ASN A 67 8.41 3.82 0.36
CA ASN A 67 9.41 2.76 0.33
C ASN A 67 10.26 2.76 1.61
N ALA A 68 10.68 3.93 2.09
CA ALA A 68 11.41 4.04 3.36
C ALA A 68 10.61 3.42 4.52
N PHE A 69 9.31 3.72 4.60
CA PHE A 69 8.42 3.10 5.57
C PHE A 69 8.25 1.60 5.33
N TYR A 70 7.89 1.18 4.11
CA TYR A 70 7.58 -0.20 3.76
C TYR A 70 8.76 -1.15 3.98
N TYR A 71 9.96 -0.81 3.50
CA TYR A 71 11.13 -1.69 3.63
C TYR A 71 11.71 -1.71 5.04
N SER A 72 11.32 -0.78 5.93
CA SER A 72 11.77 -0.83 7.33
C SER A 72 11.22 -2.03 8.11
N TRP A 73 10.07 -2.59 7.69
CA TRP A 73 9.42 -3.69 8.40
C TRP A 73 8.96 -4.87 7.51
N SER A 74 8.73 -4.65 6.22
CA SER A 74 8.24 -5.69 5.31
C SER A 74 9.11 -6.96 5.21
N PRO A 75 10.46 -6.94 5.35
CA PRO A 75 11.25 -8.16 5.31
C PRO A 75 10.89 -9.13 6.44
N TYR A 76 10.58 -8.62 7.63
CA TYR A 76 10.20 -9.44 8.80
C TYR A 76 8.85 -10.12 8.57
N VAL A 77 7.88 -9.38 8.03
CA VAL A 77 6.55 -9.93 7.70
C VAL A 77 6.65 -10.97 6.58
N ALA A 78 7.39 -10.67 5.51
CA ALA A 78 7.62 -11.63 4.42
C ALA A 78 8.35 -12.90 4.91
N GLY A 79 9.23 -12.77 5.91
CA GLY A 79 9.85 -13.90 6.60
C GLY A 79 8.85 -14.73 7.39
N ALA A 80 7.98 -14.07 8.17
CA ALA A 80 6.95 -14.74 8.97
C ALA A 80 5.90 -15.47 8.11
N GLU A 81 5.51 -14.90 6.97
CA GLU A 81 4.58 -15.54 6.02
C GLU A 81 5.11 -16.88 5.48
N ARG A 82 6.43 -16.99 5.25
CA ARG A 82 7.04 -18.25 4.78
C ARG A 82 6.94 -19.38 5.80
N GLN A 83 6.87 -19.05 7.09
CA GLN A 83 6.80 -20.01 8.18
C GLN A 83 5.36 -20.32 8.62
N ASN A 84 4.42 -19.41 8.33
CA ASN A 84 3.04 -19.51 8.81
C ASN A 84 2.02 -19.48 7.65
N PRO A 85 1.47 -20.64 7.25
CA PRO A 85 0.46 -20.73 6.18
C PRO A 85 -0.83 -19.95 6.46
N ALA A 86 -1.23 -19.84 7.73
CA ALA A 86 -2.42 -19.07 8.09
C ALA A 86 -2.19 -17.57 7.88
N LEU A 87 -1.04 -17.05 8.33
CA LEU A 87 -0.64 -15.66 8.09
C LEU A 87 -0.57 -15.36 6.59
N ARG A 88 0.10 -16.23 5.82
CA ARG A 88 0.17 -16.14 4.36
C ARG A 88 -1.22 -16.05 3.71
N SER A 89 -2.18 -16.86 4.18
CA SER A 89 -3.55 -16.87 3.66
C SER A 89 -4.30 -15.58 4.00
N ILE A 90 -4.13 -15.05 5.21
CA ILE A 90 -4.68 -13.75 5.62
C ILE A 90 -4.12 -12.63 4.73
N VAL A 91 -2.81 -12.62 4.49
CA VAL A 91 -2.17 -11.63 3.61
C VAL A 91 -2.71 -11.75 2.18
N ARG A 92 -2.79 -12.95 1.61
CA ARG A 92 -3.41 -13.16 0.29
C ARG A 92 -4.83 -12.62 0.22
N ALA A 93 -5.67 -12.96 1.20
CA ALA A 93 -7.05 -12.47 1.28
C ALA A 93 -7.10 -10.94 1.38
N SER A 94 -6.18 -10.33 2.13
CA SER A 94 -6.08 -8.87 2.25
C SER A 94 -5.65 -8.18 0.95
N ILE A 95 -4.88 -8.84 0.07
CA ILE A 95 -4.40 -8.20 -1.17
C ILE A 95 -5.51 -8.08 -2.23
N TYR A 96 -6.50 -8.98 -2.25
CA TYR A 96 -7.59 -8.91 -3.25
C TYR A 96 -8.41 -7.60 -3.21
N PRO A 97 -8.95 -7.15 -2.07
CA PRO A 97 -9.64 -5.87 -2.02
C PRO A 97 -8.69 -4.71 -2.34
N LEU A 98 -7.40 -4.79 -1.98
CA LEU A 98 -6.42 -3.79 -2.36
C LEU A 98 -6.31 -3.65 -3.89
N LEU A 99 -6.22 -4.77 -4.62
CA LEU A 99 -6.17 -4.73 -6.09
C LEU A 99 -7.39 -4.04 -6.69
N SER A 100 -8.60 -4.34 -6.18
CA SER A 100 -9.83 -3.67 -6.64
C SER A 100 -9.84 -2.17 -6.34
N ILE A 101 -9.31 -1.75 -5.19
CA ILE A 101 -9.20 -0.33 -4.83
C ILE A 101 -8.26 0.40 -5.79
N LEU A 102 -7.10 -0.20 -6.10
CA LEU A 102 -6.11 0.41 -7.01
C LEU A 102 -6.64 0.52 -8.43
N GLU A 103 -7.38 -0.49 -8.89
CA GLU A 103 -8.01 -0.45 -10.19
C GLU A 103 -9.09 0.65 -10.26
N LEU A 104 -9.94 0.74 -9.24
CA LEU A 104 -10.93 1.81 -9.14
C LEU A 104 -10.29 3.21 -9.07
N SER A 105 -9.18 3.34 -8.34
CA SER A 105 -8.47 4.61 -8.23
C SER A 105 -7.74 5.00 -9.51
N ARG A 106 -7.34 4.02 -10.33
CA ARG A 106 -6.82 4.27 -11.67
C ARG A 106 -7.94 4.76 -12.59
N GLN A 107 -9.08 4.07 -12.62
CA GLN A 107 -10.25 4.46 -13.43
C GLN A 107 -10.75 5.86 -13.07
N ALA A 108 -10.80 6.20 -11.78
CA ALA A 108 -11.16 7.55 -11.33
C ALA A 108 -10.19 8.64 -11.82
N ALA A 109 -8.93 8.28 -12.09
CA ALA A 109 -7.90 9.20 -12.55
C ALA A 109 -7.80 9.29 -14.08
N GLU A 110 -8.39 8.37 -14.86
CA GLU A 110 -8.34 8.37 -16.33
C GLU A 110 -8.81 9.67 -16.97
N PRO A 111 -9.90 10.33 -16.52
CA PRO A 111 -10.34 11.60 -17.11
C PRO A 111 -9.32 12.74 -16.99
N PHE A 112 -8.33 12.60 -16.11
CA PHE A 112 -7.32 13.61 -15.78
C PHE A 112 -5.93 13.25 -16.33
N SER A 113 -5.82 12.28 -17.25
CA SER A 113 -4.54 11.80 -17.80
C SER A 113 -3.69 12.88 -18.48
N GLU A 114 -4.33 13.93 -19.00
CA GLU A 114 -3.67 15.12 -19.59
C GLU A 114 -2.82 15.90 -18.56
N THR A 115 -3.13 15.73 -17.28
CA THR A 115 -2.45 16.37 -16.15
C THR A 115 -1.95 15.29 -15.19
N PRO A 116 -0.76 14.70 -15.44
CA PRO A 116 -0.31 13.52 -14.71
C PRO A 116 -0.25 13.70 -13.18
N GLU A 117 0.14 14.88 -12.70
CA GLU A 117 0.20 15.18 -11.27
C GLU A 117 -1.20 15.18 -10.61
N LEU A 118 -2.19 15.74 -11.29
CA LEU A 118 -3.58 15.72 -10.85
C LEU A 118 -4.14 14.30 -10.90
N ALA A 119 -3.86 13.53 -11.95
CA ALA A 119 -4.25 12.12 -12.03
C ALA A 119 -3.70 11.30 -10.85
N ALA A 120 -2.43 11.50 -10.48
CA ALA A 120 -1.85 10.86 -9.30
C ALA A 120 -2.52 11.29 -7.99
N LEU A 121 -2.82 12.59 -7.84
CA LEU A 121 -3.53 13.11 -6.67
C LEU A 121 -4.93 12.53 -6.54
N ILE A 122 -5.72 12.50 -7.63
CA ILE A 122 -7.07 11.92 -7.66
C ILE A 122 -7.01 10.44 -7.32
N SER A 123 -6.08 9.68 -7.91
CA SER A 123 -5.90 8.28 -7.56
C SER A 123 -5.59 8.09 -6.08
N GLY A 124 -4.71 8.91 -5.51
CA GLY A 124 -4.43 8.92 -4.07
C GLY A 124 -5.67 9.24 -3.22
N LEU A 125 -6.46 10.24 -3.61
CA LEU A 125 -7.68 10.65 -2.92
C LEU A 125 -8.82 9.63 -3.05
N THR A 126 -8.83 8.80 -4.09
CA THR A 126 -9.79 7.69 -4.23
C THR A 126 -9.33 6.46 -3.46
N ALA A 127 -8.05 6.07 -3.59
CA ALA A 127 -7.53 4.86 -2.94
C ALA A 127 -7.46 5.01 -1.41
N SER A 128 -6.95 6.13 -0.91
CA SER A 128 -6.70 6.36 0.52
C SER A 128 -7.96 6.18 1.41
N PRO A 129 -9.11 6.81 1.12
CA PRO A 129 -10.29 6.64 1.97
C PRO A 129 -10.86 5.21 1.89
N LEU A 130 -10.77 4.54 0.74
CA LEU A 130 -11.21 3.16 0.60
C LEU A 130 -10.31 2.21 1.42
N ILE A 131 -9.00 2.42 1.41
CA ILE A 131 -8.06 1.68 2.26
C ILE A 131 -8.37 1.97 3.74
N GLY A 132 -8.58 3.23 4.11
CA GLY A 132 -8.97 3.62 5.47
C GLY A 132 -10.25 2.92 5.93
N LEU A 133 -11.26 2.87 5.06
CA LEU A 133 -12.56 2.26 5.37
C LEU A 133 -12.47 0.73 5.50
N ILE A 134 -11.73 0.07 4.61
CA ILE A 134 -11.67 -1.41 4.57
C ILE A 134 -10.72 -1.98 5.63
N TYR A 135 -9.54 -1.36 5.83
CA TYR A 135 -8.51 -1.92 6.69
C TYR A 135 -8.44 -1.28 8.08
N LEU A 136 -8.67 0.03 8.21
CA LEU A 136 -8.53 0.75 9.48
C LEU A 136 -9.86 0.89 10.23
N ALA A 137 -10.98 1.05 9.53
CA ALA A 137 -12.27 1.27 10.19
C ALA A 137 -12.73 0.09 11.06
N PRO A 138 -12.63 -1.20 10.64
CA PRO A 138 -13.08 -2.32 11.46
C PRO A 138 -12.38 -2.41 12.83
N PRO A 139 -11.03 -2.36 12.95
CA PRO A 139 -10.37 -2.40 14.26
C PRO A 139 -10.64 -1.13 15.08
N ILE A 140 -10.69 0.05 14.45
CA ILE A 140 -11.03 1.31 15.17
C ILE A 140 -12.44 1.23 15.74
N LEU A 141 -13.40 0.74 14.96
CA LEU A 141 -14.77 0.58 15.40
C LEU A 141 -14.88 -0.46 16.52
N ALA A 142 -14.19 -1.60 16.41
CA ALA A 142 -14.16 -2.61 17.45
C ALA A 142 -13.62 -2.05 18.78
N VAL A 143 -12.47 -1.36 18.75
CA VAL A 143 -11.88 -0.70 19.93
C VAL A 143 -12.83 0.35 20.49
N TRP A 144 -13.44 1.17 19.64
CA TRP A 144 -14.40 2.19 20.07
C TRP A 144 -15.65 1.60 20.74
N ILE A 145 -16.20 0.51 20.21
CA ILE A 145 -17.33 -0.22 20.82
C ILE A 145 -16.92 -0.78 22.18
N ILE A 146 -15.77 -1.44 22.28
CA ILE A 146 -15.27 -2.01 23.54
C ILE A 146 -15.09 -0.93 24.61
N LEU A 147 -14.50 0.21 24.25
CA LEU A 147 -14.31 1.34 25.18
C LEU A 147 -15.66 1.92 25.64
N ARG A 148 -16.65 1.99 24.75
CA ARG A 148 -18.01 2.41 25.11
C ARG A 148 -18.71 1.43 26.04
N LEU A 149 -18.56 0.12 25.81
CA LEU A 149 -19.10 -0.92 26.69
C LEU A 149 -18.48 -0.84 28.09
N LYS A 150 -17.20 -0.42 28.19
CA LYS A 150 -16.51 -0.14 29.46
C LYS A 150 -16.83 1.23 30.07
N GLY A 151 -17.85 1.93 29.58
CA GLY A 151 -18.27 3.25 30.09
C GLY A 151 -17.34 4.42 29.73
N ARG A 152 -16.25 4.20 28.97
CA ARG A 152 -15.34 5.27 28.53
C ARG A 152 -15.92 5.99 27.32
N ARG A 153 -16.12 7.31 27.43
CA ARG A 153 -16.54 8.16 26.30
C ARG A 153 -15.33 8.67 25.53
N VAL A 154 -14.88 7.92 24.53
CA VAL A 154 -13.85 8.39 23.59
C VAL A 154 -14.53 9.03 22.39
N ALA A 155 -14.29 10.33 22.20
CA ALA A 155 -14.76 11.08 21.05
C ALA A 155 -13.61 11.28 20.07
N LEU A 156 -13.57 10.50 18.98
CA LEU A 156 -12.66 10.77 17.88
C LEU A 156 -13.11 12.06 17.17
N ARG A 157 -12.18 13.01 17.05
CA ARG A 157 -12.41 14.33 16.44
C ARG A 157 -12.08 14.26 14.96
N LEU A 158 -13.08 14.53 14.11
CA LEU A 158 -12.92 14.54 12.66
C LEU A 158 -12.23 15.81 12.15
N GLU A 159 -12.25 16.88 12.95
CA GLU A 159 -11.60 18.15 12.62
C GLU A 159 -10.10 17.99 12.36
N HIS A 160 -9.38 17.21 13.19
CA HIS A 160 -7.93 17.05 13.04
C HIS A 160 -7.50 16.39 11.71
N PRO A 161 -8.05 15.24 11.29
CA PRO A 161 -7.72 14.69 9.99
C PRO A 161 -8.24 15.57 8.84
N ALA A 162 -9.38 16.25 9.00
CA ALA A 162 -9.90 17.15 7.96
C ALA A 162 -8.99 18.38 7.73
N THR A 163 -8.52 19.02 8.79
CA THR A 163 -7.60 20.16 8.68
C THR A 163 -6.23 19.75 8.15
N ALA A 164 -5.73 18.58 8.55
CA ALA A 164 -4.49 18.02 8.00
C ALA A 164 -4.62 17.71 6.49
N LEU A 165 -5.77 17.20 6.04
CA LEU A 165 -6.04 16.96 4.63
C LEU A 165 -6.08 18.26 3.82
N ALA A 166 -6.79 19.27 4.31
CA ALA A 166 -6.86 20.58 3.66
C ALA A 166 -5.47 21.23 3.56
N LEU A 167 -4.69 21.20 4.66
CA LEU A 167 -3.31 21.68 4.65
C LEU A 167 -2.44 20.89 3.66
N GLY A 168 -2.64 19.58 3.57
CA GLY A 168 -1.90 18.71 2.66
C GLY A 168 -2.12 19.07 1.21
N LEU A 169 -3.37 19.34 0.81
CA LEU A 169 -3.71 19.78 -0.53
C LEU A 169 -3.08 21.14 -0.87
N ILE A 170 -3.08 22.08 0.07
CA ILE A 170 -2.41 23.39 -0.11
C ILE A 170 -0.91 23.18 -0.32
N LEU A 171 -0.26 22.40 0.54
CA LEU A 171 1.18 22.12 0.42
C LEU A 171 1.51 21.32 -0.86
N PHE A 172 0.61 20.48 -1.34
CA PHE A 172 0.77 19.76 -2.61
C PHE A 172 0.80 20.73 -3.79
N ALA A 173 -0.16 21.66 -3.85
CA ALA A 173 -0.19 22.69 -4.90
C ALA A 173 1.08 23.56 -4.86
N VAL A 174 1.54 23.95 -3.66
CA VAL A 174 2.80 24.67 -3.48
C VAL A 174 3.99 23.81 -3.94
N ALA A 175 4.06 22.55 -3.53
CA ALA A 175 5.15 21.65 -3.92
C ALA A 175 5.22 21.43 -5.44
N GLU A 176 4.06 21.39 -6.10
CA GLU A 176 3.97 21.28 -7.56
C GLU A 176 4.42 22.57 -8.26
N ALA A 177 4.03 23.74 -7.75
CA ALA A 177 4.42 25.04 -8.29
C ALA A 177 5.93 25.28 -8.21
N PHE A 178 6.54 24.93 -7.07
CA PHE A 178 7.98 25.09 -6.83
C PHE A 178 8.82 23.86 -7.24
N LYS A 179 8.18 22.79 -7.72
CA LYS A 179 8.82 21.48 -8.04
C LYS A 179 9.73 20.96 -6.93
N SER A 180 9.36 21.21 -5.67
CA SER A 180 10.17 20.84 -4.50
C SER A 180 9.95 19.37 -4.10
N PRO A 181 10.97 18.50 -4.18
CA PRO A 181 10.82 17.07 -3.89
C PRO A 181 10.42 16.81 -2.43
N ILE A 182 11.10 17.44 -1.47
CA ILE A 182 10.86 17.24 -0.04
C ILE A 182 9.44 17.65 0.34
N LEU A 183 8.99 18.81 -0.14
CA LEU A 183 7.65 19.30 0.15
C LEU A 183 6.58 18.37 -0.44
N MET A 184 6.84 17.83 -1.64
CA MET A 184 5.97 16.85 -2.29
C MET A 184 5.89 15.53 -1.52
N MET A 185 7.01 15.04 -0.97
CA MET A 185 7.03 13.82 -0.13
C MET A 185 6.15 14.01 1.12
N ILE A 186 6.29 15.15 1.80
CA ILE A 186 5.55 15.46 3.02
C ILE A 186 4.06 15.64 2.71
N SER A 187 3.72 16.46 1.71
CA SER A 187 2.32 16.78 1.38
C SER A 187 1.55 15.55 0.91
N SER A 188 2.11 14.75 -0.02
CA SER A 188 1.48 13.52 -0.51
C SER A 188 1.25 12.50 0.61
N SER A 189 2.25 12.29 1.48
CA SER A 189 2.11 11.39 2.64
C SER A 189 1.05 11.89 3.62
N MET A 190 1.01 13.20 3.87
CA MET A 190 0.02 13.82 4.75
C MET A 190 -1.39 13.67 4.19
N ILE A 191 -1.59 13.88 2.89
CA ILE A 191 -2.88 13.67 2.21
C ILE A 191 -3.35 12.22 2.38
N VAL A 192 -2.49 11.25 2.08
CA VAL A 192 -2.84 9.82 2.19
C VAL A 192 -3.24 9.45 3.61
N LEU A 193 -2.41 9.79 4.60
CA LEU A 193 -2.66 9.44 6.01
C LEU A 193 -3.88 10.13 6.58
N SER A 194 -4.07 11.42 6.29
CA SER A 194 -5.23 12.19 6.76
C SER A 194 -6.53 11.71 6.12
N SER A 195 -6.52 11.40 4.82
CA SER A 195 -7.67 10.84 4.11
C SER A 195 -8.05 9.44 4.62
N MET A 196 -7.06 8.56 4.84
CA MET A 196 -7.27 7.26 5.47
C MET A 196 -7.89 7.39 6.86
N ALA A 197 -7.34 8.28 7.70
CA ALA A 197 -7.84 8.51 9.06
C ALA A 197 -9.26 9.08 9.06
N LEU A 198 -9.55 10.04 8.17
CA LEU A 198 -10.87 10.64 8.03
C LEU A 198 -11.94 9.58 7.72
N ALA A 199 -11.69 8.74 6.71
CA ALA A 199 -12.58 7.68 6.31
C ALA A 199 -12.74 6.59 7.39
N ALA A 200 -11.66 6.24 8.07
CA ALA A 200 -11.69 5.22 9.11
C ALA A 200 -12.49 5.65 10.36
N ILE A 201 -12.52 6.96 10.67
CA ILE A 201 -13.23 7.51 11.83
C ILE A 201 -14.71 7.76 11.53
N ALA A 202 -15.07 8.05 10.28
CA ALA A 202 -16.43 8.44 9.88
C ALA A 202 -17.55 7.49 10.40
N PRO A 203 -17.43 6.14 10.35
CA PRO A 203 -18.46 5.24 10.85
C PRO A 203 -18.78 5.43 12.34
N THR A 204 -17.78 5.74 13.17
CA THR A 204 -17.97 5.95 14.62
C THR A 204 -18.83 7.19 14.92
N ARG A 205 -18.79 8.20 14.04
CA ARG A 205 -19.61 9.41 14.14
C ARG A 205 -21.04 9.16 13.68
N ILE A 206 -21.23 8.47 12.55
CA ILE A 206 -22.55 8.12 12.02
C ILE A 206 -23.34 7.30 13.06
N LEU A 207 -22.69 6.33 13.71
CA LEU A 207 -23.31 5.51 14.75
C LEU A 207 -23.58 6.29 16.06
N ARG A 208 -22.83 7.36 16.32
CA ARG A 208 -23.10 8.26 17.45
C ARG A 208 -24.26 9.21 17.18
N ALA A 209 -24.44 9.68 15.95
CA ALA A 209 -25.50 10.62 15.58
C ALA A 209 -26.89 9.98 15.48
N LYS A 210 -26.96 8.65 15.24
CA LYS A 210 -28.20 7.88 15.21
C LYS A 210 -28.73 7.45 16.59
N ARG A 211 -28.00 7.71 17.68
CA ARG A 211 -28.41 7.42 19.07
C ARG A 211 -28.60 8.72 19.82
#